data_AF-A0A839FCD9-F1
#
_entry.id   AF-A0A839FCD9-F1
#
_cell.length_a   1.000
_cell.length_b   1.000
_cell.length_c   1.000
_cell.angle_alpha   90.00
_cell.angle_beta   90.00
_cell.angle_gamma   90.00
#
_symmetry.space_group_name_H-M   'P 1'
#
loop_
_entity.id
_entity.type
_entity.pdbx_description
1 polymer ?
#
loop_
_entity_poly.entity_id
_entity_poly.type
_entity_poly.pdbx_seq_one_letter_code
_entity_poly.pdbx_strand_id
1 'polypeptide(L)'
;MSENFPHLISSVTEARAMIDILRQRRSRQRAIKPFIPDNNEPLDERLFQVCDSVIDILSGFFNVSGRDLRSHSRCERSVARVRQIGMYVAHVTLSLSMSEVGRAFGRDRSTVNHACHLIEDMRDEPEFDRIINTIENILRAAFLRSGMVRR
;
A
#
# COMPACT_ATOMS: atom_id res chain seq x y z
N MET A 1 2.99 -4.05 -25.89
CA MET A 1 2.73 -2.60 -26.04
C MET A 1 2.40 -2.07 -24.67
N SER A 2 3.30 -1.29 -24.10
CA SER A 2 3.19 -0.68 -22.78
C SER A 2 2.07 0.35 -22.80
N GLU A 3 0.89 -0.02 -22.29
CA GLU A 3 -0.12 0.98 -21.97
C GLU A 3 0.45 1.83 -20.84
N ASN A 4 0.78 3.08 -21.19
CA ASN A 4 1.12 4.13 -20.25
C ASN A 4 0.04 4.17 -19.17
N PHE A 5 0.46 4.30 -17.90
CA PHE A 5 -0.39 4.65 -16.77
C PHE A 5 -0.24 6.15 -16.51
N PRO A 6 -0.62 7.07 -17.42
CA PRO A 6 -0.42 8.47 -17.16
C PRO A 6 -1.45 8.85 -16.08
N HIS A 7 -0.93 9.05 -14.87
CA HIS A 7 -1.59 9.70 -13.74
C HIS A 7 -2.49 8.80 -12.89
N LEU A 8 -1.86 8.06 -11.98
CA LEU A 8 -2.58 7.55 -10.82
C LEU A 8 -2.79 8.70 -9.81
N ILE A 9 -3.96 9.30 -9.95
CA ILE A 9 -4.66 10.21 -9.04
C ILE A 9 -4.17 11.67 -9.12
N SER A 10 -4.68 12.37 -10.13
CA SER A 10 -4.77 13.83 -10.21
C SER A 10 -6.20 14.35 -10.43
N SER A 11 -7.19 13.47 -10.70
CA SER A 11 -8.60 13.83 -10.91
C SER A 11 -9.59 12.66 -10.72
N VAL A 12 -10.84 12.98 -10.36
CA VAL A 12 -12.05 12.12 -10.21
C VAL A 12 -12.26 11.14 -11.38
N THR A 13 -11.93 11.54 -12.61
CA THR A 13 -12.10 10.70 -13.81
C THR A 13 -11.10 9.55 -13.85
N GLU A 14 -9.89 9.75 -13.34
CA GLU A 14 -8.81 8.76 -13.32
C GLU A 14 -9.09 7.68 -12.26
N ALA A 15 -9.65 8.08 -11.11
CA ALA A 15 -10.08 7.17 -10.05
C ALA A 15 -11.21 6.23 -10.52
N ARG A 16 -12.18 6.74 -11.30
CA ARG A 16 -13.26 5.93 -11.88
C ARG A 16 -12.78 4.95 -12.94
N ALA A 17 -11.94 5.42 -13.87
CA ALA A 17 -11.31 4.55 -14.88
C ALA A 17 -10.51 3.42 -14.23
N MET A 18 -9.84 3.72 -13.11
CA MET A 18 -9.12 2.74 -12.32
C MET A 18 -10.06 1.69 -11.71
N ILE A 19 -11.17 2.09 -11.07
CA ILE A 19 -12.16 1.16 -10.49
C ILE A 19 -12.74 0.22 -11.55
N ASP A 20 -13.03 0.72 -12.76
CA ASP A 20 -13.60 -0.10 -13.83
C ASP A 20 -12.59 -1.10 -14.41
N ILE A 21 -11.33 -0.71 -14.56
CA ILE A 21 -10.24 -1.62 -14.97
C ILE A 21 -10.02 -2.71 -13.90
N LEU A 22 -10.10 -2.36 -12.61
CA LEU A 22 -9.97 -3.32 -11.50
C LEU A 22 -11.14 -4.31 -11.44
N ARG A 23 -12.37 -3.90 -11.79
CA ARG A 23 -13.51 -4.81 -11.94
C ARG A 23 -13.31 -5.83 -13.06
N GLN A 24 -12.69 -5.43 -14.18
CA GLN A 24 -12.47 -6.33 -15.32
C GLN A 24 -11.31 -7.33 -15.11
N ARG A 25 -10.32 -7.00 -14.26
CA ARG A 25 -9.17 -7.88 -13.94
C ARG A 25 -9.39 -8.87 -12.81
N ARG A 26 -10.60 -8.89 -12.22
CA ARG A 26 -10.99 -9.80 -11.13
C ARG A 26 -10.73 -11.28 -11.43
N SER A 27 -10.63 -11.65 -12.71
CA SER A 27 -10.32 -13.01 -13.18
C SER A 27 -8.85 -13.43 -13.01
N ARG A 28 -7.92 -12.53 -12.67
CA ARG A 28 -6.48 -12.84 -12.48
C ARG A 28 -5.95 -12.60 -11.06
N GLN A 29 -6.79 -12.20 -10.11
CA GLN A 29 -6.32 -11.98 -8.73
C GLN A 29 -5.95 -13.30 -8.07
N ARG A 30 -4.67 -13.45 -7.70
CA ARG A 30 -4.24 -14.46 -6.73
C ARG A 30 -5.03 -14.27 -5.45
N ALA A 31 -5.55 -15.36 -4.87
CA ALA A 31 -6.21 -15.31 -3.58
C ALA A 31 -5.32 -14.59 -2.56
N ILE A 32 -5.87 -13.60 -1.85
CA ILE A 32 -5.18 -12.94 -0.74
C ILE A 32 -4.92 -14.03 0.31
N LYS A 33 -3.66 -14.42 0.48
CA LYS A 33 -3.28 -15.35 1.54
C LYS A 33 -3.33 -14.59 2.86
N PRO A 34 -3.95 -15.14 3.92
CA PRO A 34 -3.85 -14.54 5.25
C PRO A 34 -2.38 -14.45 5.65
N PHE A 35 -1.98 -13.28 6.17
CA PHE A 35 -0.62 -13.08 6.66
C PHE A 35 -0.42 -13.87 7.96
N ILE A 36 0.61 -14.71 7.99
CA ILE A 36 1.02 -15.47 9.16
C ILE A 36 2.48 -15.10 9.42
N PRO A 37 2.77 -14.26 10.42
CA PRO A 37 4.15 -13.93 10.76
C PRO A 37 4.86 -15.16 11.34
N ASP A 38 6.13 -15.35 10.99
CA ASP A 38 6.98 -16.28 11.72
C ASP A 38 7.37 -15.65 13.07
N ASN A 39 6.92 -16.25 14.16
CA ASN A 39 7.16 -15.75 15.51
C ASN A 39 8.54 -16.12 16.09
N ASN A 40 9.40 -16.79 15.33
CA ASN A 40 10.78 -17.09 15.73
C ASN A 40 11.81 -16.14 15.10
N GLU A 41 11.42 -15.40 14.06
CA GLU A 41 12.31 -14.48 13.36
C GLU A 41 12.56 -13.18 14.16
N PRO A 42 13.69 -12.48 13.97
CA PRO A 42 13.94 -11.17 14.53
C PRO A 42 12.85 -10.16 14.16
N LEU A 43 12.62 -9.17 15.02
CA LEU A 43 11.56 -8.17 14.82
C LEU A 43 11.65 -7.49 13.44
N ASP A 44 12.86 -7.10 13.02
CA ASP A 44 13.05 -6.41 11.73
C ASP A 44 12.62 -7.30 10.55
N GLU A 45 12.92 -8.60 10.58
CA GLU A 45 12.51 -9.55 9.54
C GLU A 45 10.98 -9.68 9.48
N ARG A 46 10.32 -9.73 10.64
CA ARG A 46 8.83 -9.73 10.67
C ARG A 46 8.26 -8.44 10.10
N LEU A 47 8.86 -7.30 10.42
CA LEU A 47 8.43 -6.00 9.87
C LEU A 47 8.61 -5.95 8.35
N PHE A 48 9.70 -6.51 7.83
CA PHE A 48 9.89 -6.69 6.38
C PHE A 48 8.79 -7.57 5.79
N GLN A 49 8.49 -8.74 6.35
CA GLN A 49 7.44 -9.64 5.86
C GLN A 49 6.05 -8.98 5.84
N VAL A 50 5.73 -8.19 6.87
CA VAL A 50 4.48 -7.42 6.94
C VAL A 50 4.41 -6.40 5.82
N CYS A 51 5.43 -5.55 5.69
CA CYS A 51 5.46 -4.50 4.67
C CYS A 51 5.53 -5.08 3.26
N ASP A 52 6.20 -6.22 3.06
CA ASP A 52 6.23 -6.95 1.80
C ASP A 52 4.83 -7.44 1.41
N SER A 53 4.09 -7.97 2.37
CA SER A 53 2.69 -8.38 2.18
C SER A 53 1.78 -7.18 1.86
N VAL A 54 2.01 -6.02 2.50
CA VAL A 54 1.32 -4.76 2.15
C VAL A 54 1.63 -4.36 0.70
N ILE A 55 2.90 -4.43 0.29
CA ILE A 55 3.32 -4.12 -1.08
C ILE A 55 2.65 -5.06 -2.09
N ASP A 56 2.53 -6.35 -1.80
CA ASP A 56 1.87 -7.32 -2.69
C ASP A 56 0.37 -7.03 -2.83
N ILE A 57 -0.30 -6.67 -1.73
CA ILE A 57 -1.71 -6.24 -1.75
C ILE A 57 -1.88 -4.99 -2.61
N LEU A 58 -1.02 -3.98 -2.43
CA LEU A 58 -1.07 -2.74 -3.21
C LEU A 58 -0.68 -2.95 -4.67
N SER A 59 0.28 -3.83 -4.96
CA SER A 59 0.66 -4.22 -6.31
C SER A 59 -0.53 -4.83 -7.04
N GLY A 60 -1.25 -5.75 -6.39
CA GLY A 60 -2.47 -6.36 -6.93
C GLY A 60 -3.64 -5.39 -7.03
N PHE A 61 -3.80 -4.49 -6.06
CA PHE A 61 -4.89 -3.52 -6.03
C PHE A 61 -4.71 -2.38 -7.03
N PHE A 62 -3.51 -1.83 -7.17
CA PHE A 62 -3.23 -0.73 -8.10
C PHE A 62 -2.72 -1.19 -9.47
N ASN A 63 -2.51 -2.50 -9.65
CA ASN A 63 -1.86 -3.07 -10.83
C ASN A 63 -0.51 -2.38 -11.14
N VAL A 64 0.29 -2.18 -10.09
CA VAL A 64 1.66 -1.66 -10.21
C VAL A 64 2.64 -2.79 -9.95
N SER A 65 3.78 -2.78 -10.62
CA SER A 65 4.85 -3.77 -10.39
C SER A 65 5.31 -3.75 -8.92
N GLY A 66 5.18 -4.89 -8.24
CA GLY A 66 5.71 -5.04 -6.88
C GLY A 66 7.23 -4.86 -6.80
N ARG A 67 7.96 -5.11 -7.90
CA ARG A 67 9.39 -4.80 -8.01
C ARG A 67 9.63 -3.30 -7.94
N ASP A 68 8.80 -2.52 -8.63
CA ASP A 68 8.98 -1.07 -8.68
C ASP A 68 8.60 -0.44 -7.33
N LEU A 69 7.57 -0.97 -6.65
CA LEU A 69 7.23 -0.55 -5.29
C LEU A 69 8.35 -0.80 -4.29
N ARG A 70 9.10 -1.91 -4.41
CA ARG A 70 10.27 -2.23 -3.58
C ARG A 70 11.54 -1.46 -3.97
N SER A 71 11.55 -0.82 -5.14
CA SER A 71 12.73 -0.10 -5.62
C SER A 71 13.07 1.11 -4.75
N HIS A 72 14.37 1.27 -4.46
CA HIS A 72 14.92 2.42 -3.74
C HIS A 72 15.11 3.63 -4.66
N SER A 73 15.16 3.42 -5.98
CA SER A 73 15.39 4.46 -6.97
C SER A 73 14.18 5.37 -7.16
N ARG A 74 14.42 6.54 -7.78
CA ARG A 74 13.33 7.37 -8.30
C ARG A 74 12.54 6.55 -9.31
N CYS A 75 11.22 6.63 -9.20
CA CYS A 75 10.29 5.92 -10.07
C CYS A 75 9.25 6.91 -10.59
N GLU A 76 8.38 6.42 -11.46
CA GLU A 76 7.23 7.20 -11.93
C GLU A 76 6.39 7.70 -10.74
N ARG A 77 5.78 8.88 -10.91
CA ARG A 77 4.98 9.54 -9.86
C ARG A 77 3.84 8.64 -9.35
N SER A 78 3.21 7.88 -10.25
CA SER A 78 2.17 6.90 -9.95
C SER A 78 2.67 5.81 -8.99
N VAL A 79 3.82 5.20 -9.29
CA VAL A 79 4.47 4.20 -8.43
C VAL A 79 4.86 4.80 -7.09
N ALA A 80 5.39 6.02 -7.08
CA ALA A 80 5.74 6.71 -5.85
C ALA A 80 4.51 6.95 -4.96
N ARG A 81 3.38 7.33 -5.55
CA ARG A 81 2.10 7.52 -4.85
C ARG A 81 1.64 6.23 -4.19
N VAL A 82 1.63 5.11 -4.91
CA VAL A 82 1.24 3.81 -4.35
C VAL A 82 2.18 3.38 -3.21
N ARG A 83 3.48 3.68 -3.32
CA ARG A 83 4.43 3.44 -2.22
C ARG A 83 4.13 4.31 -0.99
N GLN A 84 3.78 5.58 -1.19
CA GLN A 84 3.38 6.49 -0.11
C GLN A 84 2.09 6.03 0.58
N ILE A 85 1.10 5.54 -0.20
CA ILE A 85 -0.10 4.89 0.32
C ILE A 85 0.30 3.68 1.19
N GLY A 86 1.25 2.86 0.74
CA GLY A 86 1.75 1.72 1.51
C GLY A 86 2.39 2.08 2.84
N MET A 87 3.20 3.14 2.86
CA MET A 87 3.76 3.67 4.10
C MET A 87 2.67 4.18 5.06
N TYR A 88 1.69 4.89 4.53
CA TYR A 88 0.56 5.42 5.28
C TYR A 88 -0.26 4.31 5.93
N VAL A 89 -0.73 3.32 5.16
CA VAL A 89 -1.58 2.26 5.68
C VAL A 89 -0.83 1.30 6.60
N ALA A 90 0.47 1.09 6.39
CA ALA A 90 1.30 0.35 7.34
C ALA A 90 1.38 1.07 8.70
N HIS A 91 1.48 2.40 8.69
CA HIS A 91 1.49 3.20 9.91
C HIS A 91 0.10 3.23 10.59
N VAL A 92 -0.94 3.62 9.87
CA VAL A 92 -2.27 3.91 10.44
C VAL A 92 -3.07 2.65 10.71
N THR A 93 -3.04 1.66 9.82
CA THR A 93 -3.86 0.45 9.93
C THR A 93 -3.17 -0.64 10.75
N LEU A 94 -1.87 -0.82 10.56
CA LEU A 94 -1.09 -1.88 11.23
C LEU A 94 -0.33 -1.36 12.46
N SER A 95 -0.50 -0.09 12.83
CA SER A 95 0.10 0.54 14.00
C SER A 95 1.64 0.46 14.05
N LEU A 96 2.31 0.31 12.91
CA LEU A 96 3.77 0.35 12.84
C LEU A 96 4.25 1.79 13.05
N SER A 97 5.32 2.01 13.81
CA SER A 97 5.92 3.34 13.91
C SER A 97 6.54 3.78 12.58
N MET A 98 6.62 5.10 12.35
CA MET A 98 7.24 5.64 11.13
C MET A 98 8.69 5.16 10.92
N SER A 99 9.42 4.87 12.02
CA SER A 99 10.77 4.33 11.96
C SER A 99 10.79 2.87 11.50
N GLU A 100 9.84 2.05 11.98
CA GLU A 100 9.69 0.65 11.54
C GLU A 100 9.27 0.57 10.08
N VAL A 101 8.29 1.38 9.67
CA VAL A 101 7.88 1.50 8.27
C VAL A 101 9.06 1.96 7.41
N GLY A 102 9.82 2.95 7.87
CA GLY A 102 11.01 3.44 7.16
C GLY A 102 12.03 2.33 6.92
N ARG A 103 12.40 1.58 7.97
CA ARG A 103 13.31 0.43 7.85
C ARG A 103 12.79 -0.60 6.86
N ALA A 104 11.52 -1.01 6.99
CA ALA A 104 10.93 -2.04 6.15
C ALA A 104 10.78 -1.64 4.67
N PHE A 105 10.58 -0.35 4.38
CA PHE A 105 10.51 0.20 3.02
C PHE A 105 11.88 0.70 2.50
N GLY A 106 12.94 0.60 3.31
CA GLY A 106 14.27 1.13 2.97
C GLY A 106 14.30 2.65 2.78
N ARG A 107 13.52 3.39 3.57
CA ARG A 107 13.40 4.86 3.52
C ARG A 107 13.65 5.50 4.87
N ASP A 108 14.00 6.78 4.84
CA ASP A 108 14.15 7.57 6.06
C ASP A 108 12.79 7.81 6.74
N ARG A 109 12.78 7.89 8.07
CA ARG A 109 11.57 8.19 8.86
C ARG A 109 10.88 9.47 8.38
N SER A 110 11.62 10.51 8.01
CA SER A 110 11.05 11.76 7.49
C SER A 110 10.31 11.57 6.16
N THR A 111 10.74 10.60 5.33
CA THR A 111 10.03 10.23 4.10
C THR A 111 8.68 9.62 4.42
N VAL A 112 8.61 8.76 5.45
CA VAL A 112 7.36 8.18 5.91
C VAL A 112 6.44 9.24 6.51
N ASN A 113 6.99 10.16 7.30
CA ASN A 113 6.23 11.29 7.86
C ASN A 113 5.63 12.15 6.73
N HIS A 114 6.44 12.51 5.73
CA HIS A 114 5.95 13.25 4.57
C HIS A 114 4.85 12.47 3.83
N ALA A 115 5.04 11.17 3.60
CA ALA A 115 4.02 10.33 2.98
C ALA A 115 2.71 10.35 3.78
N CYS A 116 2.78 10.28 5.11
CA CYS A 116 1.58 10.30 5.94
C CYS A 116 0.81 11.63 5.81
N HIS A 117 1.48 12.78 5.97
CA HIS A 117 0.81 14.08 5.77
C HIS A 117 0.21 14.21 4.38
N LEU A 118 0.95 13.82 3.34
CA LEU A 118 0.49 13.90 1.96
C LEU A 118 -0.74 13.03 1.69
N ILE A 119 -0.82 11.84 2.29
CA ILE A 119 -1.98 10.98 2.13
C ILE A 119 -3.17 11.51 2.94
N GLU A 120 -2.96 12.01 4.16
CA GLU A 120 -4.01 12.67 4.95
C GLU A 120 -4.61 13.88 4.21
N ASP A 121 -3.77 14.76 3.65
CA ASP A 121 -4.24 15.91 2.85
C ASP A 121 -5.09 15.47 1.64
N MET A 122 -4.78 14.32 1.04
CA MET A 122 -5.56 13.79 -0.08
C MET A 122 -6.87 13.13 0.36
N ARG A 123 -7.00 12.71 1.61
CA ARG A 123 -8.25 12.12 2.15
C ARG A 123 -9.37 13.14 2.30
N ASP A 124 -9.09 14.43 2.17
CA ASP A 124 -10.11 15.47 2.02
C ASP A 124 -10.96 15.28 0.75
N GLU A 125 -10.43 14.58 -0.27
CA GLU A 125 -11.16 14.19 -1.47
C GLU A 125 -12.00 12.91 -1.21
N PRO A 126 -13.34 12.96 -1.25
CA PRO A 126 -14.19 11.83 -0.84
C PRO A 126 -13.99 10.55 -1.66
N GLU A 127 -13.60 10.67 -2.93
CA GLU A 127 -13.33 9.52 -3.78
C GLU A 127 -12.00 8.84 -3.40
N PHE A 128 -10.98 9.63 -3.08
CA PHE A 128 -9.71 9.10 -2.61
C PHE A 128 -9.86 8.45 -1.24
N ASP A 129 -10.58 9.07 -0.32
CA ASP A 129 -10.85 8.51 1.00
C ASP A 129 -11.52 7.12 0.92
N ARG A 130 -12.49 6.94 0.01
CA ARG A 130 -13.11 5.62 -0.24
C ARG A 130 -12.11 4.57 -0.71
N ILE A 131 -11.14 4.95 -1.56
CA ILE A 131 -10.09 4.05 -2.01
C ILE A 131 -9.21 3.64 -0.83
N ILE A 132 -8.76 4.61 -0.02
CA ILE A 132 -7.94 4.34 1.16
C ILE A 132 -8.70 3.45 2.16
N ASN A 133 -9.95 3.78 2.49
CA ASN A 133 -10.81 2.96 3.35
C ASN A 133 -10.96 1.52 2.82
N THR A 134 -11.05 1.33 1.51
CA THR A 134 -11.09 -0.01 0.90
C THR A 134 -9.80 -0.78 1.16
N ILE A 135 -8.64 -0.14 0.98
CA ILE A 135 -7.34 -0.74 1.24
C ILE A 135 -7.18 -1.07 2.72
N GLU A 136 -7.55 -0.14 3.61
CA GLU A 136 -7.53 -0.39 5.05
C GLU A 136 -8.39 -1.60 5.42
N ASN A 137 -9.59 -1.73 4.87
CA ASN A 137 -10.46 -2.88 5.11
C ASN A 137 -9.84 -4.20 4.60
N ILE A 138 -9.20 -4.19 3.42
CA ILE A 138 -8.48 -5.34 2.88
C ILE A 138 -7.33 -5.72 3.81
N LEU A 139 -6.55 -4.75 4.28
CA LEU A 139 -5.44 -5.00 5.21
C LEU A 139 -5.93 -5.50 6.56
N ARG A 140 -6.98 -4.91 7.12
CA ARG A 140 -7.60 -5.42 8.36
C ARG A 140 -7.92 -6.89 8.18
N ALA A 141 -8.65 -7.25 7.12
CA ALA A 141 -9.01 -8.64 6.83
C ALA A 141 -7.79 -9.56 6.64
N ALA A 142 -6.77 -9.12 5.90
CA ALA A 142 -5.56 -9.91 5.63
C ALA A 142 -4.71 -10.16 6.89
N PHE A 143 -4.71 -9.23 7.84
CA PHE A 143 -3.90 -9.25 9.06
C PHE A 143 -4.71 -9.54 10.34
N LEU A 144 -6.01 -9.88 10.24
CA LEU A 144 -6.87 -10.19 11.39
C LEU A 144 -6.27 -11.24 12.36
N ARG A 145 -5.52 -12.20 11.82
CA ARG A 145 -4.93 -13.31 12.59
C ARG A 145 -3.52 -13.05 13.11
N SER A 146 -2.89 -11.93 12.75
CA SER A 146 -1.52 -11.61 13.16
C SER A 146 -1.43 -10.85 14.48
N GLY A 147 -2.57 -10.40 15.04
CA GLY A 147 -2.61 -9.57 16.24
C GLY A 147 -2.16 -8.12 16.03
N MET A 148 -1.86 -7.72 14.78
CA MET A 148 -1.37 -6.38 14.43
C MET A 148 -2.49 -5.36 14.22
N VAL A 149 -3.71 -5.83 13.97
CA VAL A 149 -4.87 -4.96 13.76
C VAL A 149 -5.48 -4.64 15.11
N ARG A 150 -5.46 -3.37 15.51
CA ARG A 150 -6.21 -2.91 16.70
C ARG A 150 -7.71 -3.11 16.44
N ARG A 151 -8.38 -3.78 17.37
CA ARG A 151 -9.85 -3.91 17.40
C ARG A 151 -10.51 -2.57 17.65
#